data_AF-A0A3C8C6M8-F1
#
_entry.id   AF-A0A3C8C6M8-F1
#
_cell.length_a   1.000
_cell.length_b   1.000
_cell.length_c   1.000
_cell.angle_alpha   90.00
_cell.angle_beta   90.00
_cell.angle_gamma   90.00
#
_symmetry.space_group_name_H-M   'P 1'
#
loop_
_entity.id
_entity.type
_entity.pdbx_description
1 polymer ?
#
loop_
_entity_poly.entity_id
_entity_poly.type
_entity_poly.pdbx_seq_one_letter_code
_entity_poly.pdbx_strand_id
1 'polypeptide(L)'
;MYVKLLFLKPMDISEATMPSDPLINQPSIYIPPTEEQLRDKRKRTTITILGVFIALIGMTLLENYFLQAQSASTFGNNITVLAVFNIILILLFLLIILITRNLVKVYNERKSKIIGSKFQTKLIIAFLILALVPSILLFTVASKLFTVSIGNWFNLQIEQTLQYSMDIARDYYSGLEKRALSKTKNIERFINDQELYIKLNRGRLRALAQKKVVEYDLTGILIYDNNLKPIVSEIDSSKLSSQTRLNYSELIQKSLDGEGVTEIQMTHGGSLMIVVVPLTETHEGKISIWGYILTLNPVLKSSLRKIE
;
A
#
# COMPACT_ATOMS: atom_id res chain seq x y z
N MET A 1 85.53 -19.78 52.64
CA MET A 1 86.84 -19.23 52.24
C MET A 1 86.72 -17.71 52.28
N TYR A 2 87.47 -17.10 53.21
CA TYR A 2 87.67 -15.67 53.48
C TYR A 2 86.48 -14.75 53.84
N VAL A 3 86.41 -14.54 55.15
CA VAL A 3 85.93 -13.36 55.89
C VAL A 3 86.66 -12.09 55.44
N LYS A 4 85.95 -10.96 55.34
CA LYS A 4 86.56 -9.63 55.52
C LYS A 4 85.57 -8.67 56.19
N LEU A 5 85.62 -8.69 57.52
CA LEU A 5 85.11 -7.67 58.42
C LEU A 5 86.06 -6.46 58.33
N LEU A 6 85.55 -5.25 58.12
CA LEU A 6 86.32 -4.01 58.27
C LEU A 6 85.50 -3.04 59.13
N PHE A 7 86.17 -2.61 60.19
CA PHE A 7 85.68 -1.90 61.37
C PHE A 7 85.52 -0.37 61.14
N LEU A 8 84.70 0.22 62.02
CA LEU A 8 84.71 1.60 62.59
C LEU A 8 84.13 2.77 61.79
N LYS A 9 83.05 3.34 62.36
CA LYS A 9 83.12 4.58 63.16
C LYS A 9 81.81 4.79 63.97
N PRO A 10 81.84 4.93 65.31
CA PRO A 10 80.69 5.44 66.05
C PRO A 10 80.68 6.98 65.90
N MET A 11 79.59 7.55 65.39
CA MET A 11 79.44 9.00 65.28
C MET A 11 78.17 9.45 66.01
N ASP A 12 78.43 9.90 67.23
CA ASP A 12 77.82 11.00 67.97
C ASP A 12 76.31 11.25 67.81
N ILE A 13 75.56 10.92 68.86
CA ILE A 13 74.14 11.29 69.04
C ILE A 13 74.11 12.66 69.73
N SER A 14 74.58 13.69 69.03
CA SER A 14 74.38 15.08 69.44
C SER A 14 73.23 15.66 68.64
N GLU A 15 72.07 15.73 69.29
CA GLU A 15 71.11 16.82 69.21
C GLU A 15 70.98 17.55 67.84
N ALA A 16 70.50 16.84 66.83
CA ALA A 16 69.97 17.48 65.63
C ALA A 16 68.46 17.72 65.84
N THR A 17 68.12 18.91 66.33
CA THR A 17 66.77 19.45 66.24
C THR A 17 66.33 19.41 64.77
N MET A 18 65.34 18.58 64.46
CA MET A 18 64.71 18.61 63.14
C MET A 18 64.13 20.03 62.94
N PRO A 19 64.34 20.68 61.78
CA PRO A 19 63.58 21.87 61.46
C PRO A 19 62.13 21.43 61.38
N SER A 20 61.31 21.87 62.33
CA SER A 20 59.85 21.72 62.26
C SER A 20 59.39 22.56 61.08
N ASP A 21 59.35 21.94 59.89
CA ASP A 21 58.92 22.58 58.66
C ASP A 21 57.44 22.96 58.83
N PRO A 22 57.09 24.26 58.96
CA PRO A 22 55.75 24.69 59.36
C PRO A 22 54.66 24.33 58.33
N LEU A 23 55.07 23.81 57.17
CA LEU A 23 54.24 23.49 56.02
C LEU A 23 53.66 22.07 56.03
N ILE A 24 54.15 21.16 56.89
CA ILE A 24 53.70 19.75 56.88
C ILE A 24 52.39 19.53 57.68
N ASN A 25 52.05 20.45 58.61
CA ASN A 25 50.86 20.34 59.45
C ASN A 25 49.72 21.32 59.07
N GLN A 26 49.72 21.87 57.85
CA GLN A 26 48.54 22.57 57.37
C GLN A 26 47.51 21.55 56.87
N PRO A 27 46.30 21.46 57.45
CA PRO A 27 45.25 20.62 56.91
C PRO A 27 45.01 21.04 55.46
N SER A 28 45.00 20.09 54.53
CA SER A 28 44.70 20.34 53.12
C SER A 28 43.43 21.18 53.05
N ILE A 29 43.56 22.45 52.65
CA ILE A 29 42.44 23.38 52.61
C ILE A 29 41.44 22.79 51.63
N TYR A 30 40.36 22.19 52.15
CA TYR A 30 39.21 21.84 51.35
C TYR A 30 38.54 23.15 50.95
N ILE A 31 38.90 23.66 49.77
CA ILE A 31 38.23 24.80 49.17
C ILE A 31 36.92 24.24 48.61
N PRO A 32 35.75 24.55 49.21
CA PRO A 32 34.49 24.15 48.62
C PRO A 32 34.41 24.75 47.22
N PRO A 33 33.95 23.98 46.21
CA PRO A 33 33.86 24.48 44.84
C PRO A 33 33.04 25.77 44.85
N THR A 34 33.60 26.83 44.25
CA THR A 34 32.98 28.16 44.21
C THR A 34 31.57 28.06 43.60
N GLU A 35 30.60 28.84 44.12
CA GLU A 35 29.21 28.90 43.63
C GLU A 35 29.11 28.94 42.10
N GLU A 36 30.05 29.62 41.43
CA GLU A 36 30.15 29.69 39.97
C GLU A 36 30.43 28.33 39.29
N GLN A 37 31.30 27.49 39.86
CA GLN A 37 31.65 26.17 39.30
C GLN A 37 30.49 25.17 39.42
N LEU A 38 29.70 25.25 40.51
CA LEU A 38 28.49 24.44 40.67
C LEU A 38 27.37 24.91 39.73
N ARG A 39 27.27 26.22 39.50
CA ARG A 39 26.28 26.84 38.60
C ARG A 39 26.55 26.49 37.13
N ASP A 40 27.81 26.42 36.71
CA ASP A 40 28.18 26.03 35.35
C ASP A 40 27.94 24.56 35.05
N LYS A 41 28.20 23.66 36.02
CA LYS A 41 27.82 22.24 35.88
C LYS A 41 26.31 22.07 35.78
N ARG A 42 25.54 22.77 36.62
CA ARG A 42 24.06 22.74 36.61
C ARG A 42 23.49 23.28 35.30
N LYS A 43 24.00 24.43 34.81
CA LYS A 43 23.61 25.01 33.51
C LYS A 43 23.84 24.04 32.35
N ARG A 44 24.97 23.34 32.30
CA ARG A 44 25.25 22.37 31.23
C ARG A 44 24.26 21.19 31.25
N THR A 45 23.93 20.66 32.43
CA THR A 45 22.90 19.62 32.56
C THR A 45 21.51 20.14 32.18
N THR A 46 21.13 21.35 32.60
CA THR A 46 19.83 21.95 32.27
C THR A 46 19.71 22.25 30.77
N ILE A 47 20.78 22.73 30.12
CA ILE A 47 20.81 22.94 28.67
C ILE A 47 20.68 21.61 27.91
N THR A 48 21.30 20.53 28.40
CA THR A 48 21.17 19.21 27.78
C THR A 48 19.74 18.69 27.90
N ILE A 49 19.11 18.83 29.08
CA ILE A 49 17.72 18.44 29.32
C ILE A 49 16.76 19.28 28.47
N LEU A 50 17.01 20.59 28.35
CA LEU A 50 16.21 21.50 27.53
C LEU A 50 16.34 21.16 26.03
N GLY A 51 17.55 20.82 25.57
CA GLY A 51 17.79 20.36 24.21
C GLY A 51 17.08 19.04 23.90
N VAL A 52 17.04 18.10 24.86
CA VAL A 52 16.24 16.87 24.76
C VAL A 52 14.75 17.21 24.63
N PHE A 53 14.24 18.12 25.44
CA PHE A 53 12.83 18.50 25.45
C PHE A 53 12.40 19.18 24.14
N ILE A 54 13.24 20.06 23.60
CA ILE A 54 12.98 20.75 22.32
C ILE A 54 13.04 19.76 21.15
N ALA A 55 14.03 18.86 21.12
CA ALA A 55 14.13 17.84 20.08
C ALA A 55 12.91 16.90 20.09
N LEU A 56 12.43 16.54 21.29
CA LEU A 56 11.21 15.79 21.52
C LEU A 56 9.99 16.46 20.84
N ILE A 57 9.77 17.74 21.15
CA ILE A 57 8.65 18.51 20.58
C ILE A 57 8.79 18.61 19.06
N GLY A 58 9.98 18.95 18.56
CA GLY A 58 10.22 19.07 17.12
C GLY A 58 9.99 17.77 16.35
N MET A 59 10.40 16.64 16.91
CA MET A 59 10.25 15.33 16.29
C MET A 59 8.78 14.87 16.25
N THR A 60 8.03 15.06 17.35
CA THR A 60 6.59 14.74 17.40
C THR A 60 5.77 15.60 16.41
N LEU A 61 6.18 16.85 16.16
CA LEU A 61 5.55 17.71 15.14
C LEU A 61 5.87 17.23 13.72
N LEU A 62 7.11 16.83 13.46
CA LEU A 62 7.53 16.29 12.16
C LEU A 62 6.78 15.00 11.81
N GLU A 63 6.61 14.11 12.79
CA GLU A 63 5.88 12.85 12.62
C GLU A 63 4.40 13.10 12.28
N ASN A 64 3.74 14.01 13.01
CA ASN A 64 2.36 14.40 12.71
C ASN A 64 2.21 14.96 11.29
N TYR A 65 3.20 15.70 10.79
CA TYR A 65 3.21 16.21 9.43
C TYR A 65 3.33 15.09 8.38
N PHE A 66 4.26 14.15 8.55
CA PHE A 66 4.46 13.04 7.61
C PHE A 66 3.27 12.07 7.57
N LEU A 67 2.60 11.84 8.70
CA LEU A 67 1.45 10.93 8.78
C LEU A 67 0.16 11.54 8.21
N GLN A 68 -0.06 12.85 8.41
CA GLN A 68 -1.16 13.57 7.75
C GLN A 68 -0.99 13.57 6.23
N ALA A 69 0.24 13.63 5.72
CA ALA A 69 0.52 13.58 4.29
C ALA A 69 0.25 12.21 3.64
N GLN A 70 0.28 11.11 4.41
CA GLN A 70 0.16 9.74 3.89
C GLN A 70 -1.16 9.03 4.22
N SER A 71 -1.94 9.47 5.21
CA SER A 71 -3.09 8.66 5.68
C SER A 71 -4.25 9.48 6.25
N ALA A 72 -5.40 9.45 5.57
CA ALA A 72 -6.69 9.97 6.05
C ALA A 72 -7.49 8.94 6.87
N SER A 73 -6.84 7.97 7.53
CA SER A 73 -7.51 6.80 8.12
C SER A 73 -7.38 6.72 9.64
N THR A 74 -8.55 6.85 10.28
CA THR A 74 -8.97 6.34 11.60
C THR A 74 -8.00 6.55 12.77
N PHE A 75 -8.19 7.67 13.45
CA PHE A 75 -7.51 8.13 14.67
C PHE A 75 -7.58 7.19 15.90
N GLY A 76 -8.35 6.09 15.86
CA GLY A 76 -8.62 5.25 17.03
C GLY A 76 -7.52 4.22 17.37
N ASN A 77 -6.85 3.64 16.38
CA ASN A 77 -5.90 2.52 16.61
C ASN A 77 -4.42 2.91 16.44
N ASN A 78 -4.15 4.12 15.94
CA ASN A 78 -2.79 4.56 15.64
C ASN A 78 -2.09 5.21 16.83
N ILE A 79 -2.83 5.55 17.91
CA ILE A 79 -2.26 6.22 19.10
C ILE A 79 -1.21 5.32 19.78
N THR A 80 -1.43 4.01 19.85
CA THR A 80 -0.45 3.08 20.45
C THR A 80 0.81 2.95 19.61
N VAL A 81 0.68 2.86 18.28
CA VAL A 81 1.83 2.78 17.37
C VAL A 81 2.63 4.08 17.41
N LEU A 82 1.94 5.22 17.37
CA LEU A 82 2.53 6.56 17.55
C LEU A 82 3.26 6.69 18.88
N ALA A 83 2.64 6.23 19.97
CA ALA A 83 3.25 6.29 21.30
C ALA A 83 4.49 5.40 21.40
N VAL A 84 4.42 4.15 20.93
CA VAL A 84 5.57 3.23 20.92
C VAL A 84 6.71 3.78 20.05
N PHE A 85 6.40 4.32 18.88
CA PHE A 85 7.39 4.91 18.00
C PHE A 85 8.05 6.16 18.60
N ASN A 86 7.25 7.08 19.17
CA ASN A 86 7.78 8.24 19.90
C ASN A 86 8.68 7.82 21.06
N ILE A 87 8.28 6.82 21.86
CA ILE A 87 9.10 6.29 22.97
C ILE A 87 10.44 5.76 22.43
N ILE A 88 10.43 5.00 21.34
CA ILE A 88 11.66 4.49 20.70
C ILE A 88 12.55 5.65 20.23
N LEU A 89 11.97 6.69 19.62
CA LEU A 89 12.72 7.88 19.18
C LEU A 89 13.33 8.66 20.34
N ILE A 90 12.59 8.86 21.42
CA ILE A 90 13.09 9.52 22.64
C ILE A 90 14.29 8.75 23.19
N LEU A 91 14.14 7.43 23.28
CA LEU A 91 15.19 6.55 23.79
C LEU A 91 16.43 6.59 22.89
N LEU A 92 16.25 6.58 21.57
CA LEU A 92 17.32 6.71 20.59
C LEU A 92 18.05 8.05 20.72
N PHE A 93 17.30 9.16 20.84
CA PHE A 93 17.88 10.49 20.96
C PHE A 93 18.67 10.65 22.27
N LEU A 94 18.11 10.16 23.38
CA LEU A 94 18.79 10.13 24.69
C LEU A 94 20.07 9.31 24.61
N LEU A 95 20.04 8.15 23.95
CA LEU A 95 21.20 7.30 23.73
C LEU A 95 22.28 8.04 22.92
N ILE A 96 21.93 8.73 21.84
CA ILE A 96 22.87 9.53 21.02
C ILE A 96 23.54 10.62 21.87
N ILE A 97 22.79 11.33 22.70
CA ILE A 97 23.35 12.35 23.60
C ILE A 97 24.30 11.73 24.62
N LEU A 98 23.93 10.61 25.22
CA LEU A 98 24.76 9.92 26.20
C LEU A 98 26.08 9.45 25.58
N ILE A 99 26.00 8.81 24.41
CA ILE A 99 27.16 8.37 23.64
C ILE A 99 28.04 9.57 23.28
N THR A 100 27.46 10.63 22.72
CA THR A 100 28.21 11.83 22.30
C THR A 100 28.90 12.49 23.50
N ARG A 101 28.21 12.64 24.63
CA ARG A 101 28.79 13.20 25.86
C ARG A 101 29.97 12.36 26.34
N ASN A 102 29.84 11.03 26.29
CA ASN A 102 30.89 10.11 26.71
C ASN A 102 32.09 10.16 25.74
N LEU A 103 31.84 10.19 24.43
CA LEU A 103 32.87 10.36 23.40
C LEU A 103 33.63 11.68 23.55
N VAL A 104 32.93 12.80 23.77
CA VAL A 104 33.55 14.12 23.96
C VAL A 104 34.43 14.13 25.23
N LYS A 105 33.97 13.51 26.32
CA LYS A 105 34.77 13.35 27.55
C LYS A 105 36.06 12.57 27.28
N VAL A 106 35.94 11.41 26.64
CA VAL A 106 37.09 10.56 26.29
C VAL A 106 38.06 11.28 25.33
N TYR A 107 37.53 12.02 24.37
CA TYR A 107 38.33 12.81 23.42
C TYR A 107 39.11 13.92 24.13
N ASN A 108 38.49 14.64 25.07
CA ASN A 108 39.17 15.66 25.87
C ASN A 108 40.21 15.07 26.83
N GLU A 109 39.93 13.93 27.47
CA GLU A 109 40.89 13.22 28.33
C GLU A 109 42.13 12.74 27.55
N ARG A 110 41.96 12.43 26.26
CA ARG A 110 43.07 12.18 25.32
C ARG A 110 43.98 13.39 25.14
N LYS A 111 43.41 14.60 25.07
CA LYS A 111 44.16 15.86 24.89
C LYS A 111 44.97 16.23 26.15
N SER A 112 44.50 15.85 27.34
CA SER A 112 45.14 16.18 28.63
C SER A 112 46.28 15.24 29.08
N LYS A 113 46.79 14.34 28.22
CA LYS A 113 47.95 13.44 28.50
C LYS A 113 47.89 12.71 29.86
N ILE A 114 46.70 12.27 30.28
CA ILE A 114 46.52 11.49 31.51
C ILE A 114 47.11 10.09 31.29
N ILE A 115 48.02 9.65 32.17
CA ILE A 115 48.67 8.33 32.11
C ILE A 115 47.59 7.25 32.22
N GLY A 116 47.34 6.51 31.13
CA GLY A 116 46.33 5.43 31.06
C GLY A 116 45.33 5.51 29.88
N SER A 117 45.12 6.69 29.27
CA SER A 117 44.08 6.84 28.22
C SER A 117 44.33 6.03 26.94
N LYS A 118 45.59 5.69 26.65
CA LYS A 118 45.96 4.82 25.52
C LYS A 118 45.45 3.39 25.69
N PHE A 119 45.51 2.83 26.91
CA PHE A 119 45.01 1.49 27.21
C PHE A 119 43.48 1.46 27.14
N GLN A 120 42.83 2.44 27.77
CA GLN A 120 41.37 2.59 27.75
C GLN A 120 40.83 2.73 26.32
N THR A 121 41.48 3.51 25.46
CA THR A 121 41.02 3.65 24.07
C THR A 121 41.17 2.34 23.29
N LYS A 122 42.27 1.60 23.49
CA LYS A 122 42.51 0.32 22.80
C LYS A 122 41.45 -0.72 23.17
N LEU A 123 41.03 -0.73 24.44
CA LEU A 123 39.95 -1.59 24.94
C LEU A 123 38.59 -1.18 24.37
N ILE A 124 38.27 0.13 24.33
CA ILE A 124 37.04 0.64 23.72
C ILE A 124 36.96 0.25 22.23
N ILE A 125 38.05 0.40 21.48
CA ILE A 125 38.08 0.03 20.05
C ILE A 125 37.89 -1.48 19.88
N ALA A 126 38.57 -2.31 20.69
CA ALA A 126 38.41 -3.76 20.63
C ALA A 126 36.97 -4.19 20.91
N PHE A 127 36.35 -3.59 21.93
CA PHE A 127 34.94 -3.84 22.27
C PHE A 127 33.99 -3.37 21.16
N LEU A 128 34.26 -2.20 20.56
CA LEU A 128 33.47 -1.66 19.46
C LEU A 128 33.51 -2.57 18.24
N ILE A 129 34.70 -3.08 17.87
CA ILE A 129 34.86 -4.02 16.75
C ILE A 129 34.11 -5.33 17.06
N LEU A 130 34.29 -5.88 18.27
CA LEU A 130 33.64 -7.12 18.69
C LEU A 130 32.11 -7.02 18.65
N ALA A 131 31.54 -5.86 18.96
CA ALA A 131 30.11 -5.62 18.91
C ALA A 131 29.59 -5.27 17.49
N LEU A 132 30.34 -4.48 16.71
CA LEU A 132 29.91 -4.03 15.38
C LEU A 132 29.88 -5.16 14.36
N VAL A 133 30.90 -6.02 14.33
CA VAL A 133 31.02 -7.09 13.33
C VAL A 133 29.77 -7.99 13.28
N PRO A 134 29.32 -8.62 14.39
CA PRO A 134 28.13 -9.46 14.37
C PRO A 134 26.85 -8.65 14.13
N SER A 135 26.80 -7.39 14.58
CA SER A 135 25.63 -6.52 14.39
C SER A 135 25.43 -6.14 12.92
N ILE A 136 26.50 -5.79 12.20
CA ILE A 136 26.47 -5.50 10.76
C ILE A 136 26.07 -6.75 9.97
N LEU A 137 26.59 -7.91 10.36
CA LEU A 137 26.25 -9.18 9.71
C LEU A 137 24.77 -9.51 9.88
N LEU A 138 24.24 -9.43 11.11
CA LEU A 138 22.82 -9.62 11.40
C LEU A 138 21.95 -8.61 10.66
N PHE A 139 22.35 -7.33 10.64
CA PHE A 139 21.63 -6.28 9.92
C PHE A 139 21.55 -6.58 8.42
N THR A 140 22.67 -7.02 7.82
CA THR A 140 22.72 -7.36 6.38
C THR A 140 21.82 -8.56 6.06
N VAL A 141 21.87 -9.61 6.88
CA VAL A 141 21.00 -10.79 6.71
C VAL A 141 19.53 -10.42 6.89
N ALA A 142 19.20 -9.69 7.97
CA ALA A 142 17.83 -9.27 8.24
C ALA A 142 17.29 -8.36 7.13
N SER A 143 18.08 -7.43 6.61
CA SER A 143 17.68 -6.56 5.50
C SER A 143 17.41 -7.37 4.23
N LYS A 144 18.27 -8.33 3.89
CA LYS A 144 18.03 -9.23 2.74
C LYS A 144 16.76 -10.06 2.94
N LEU A 145 16.59 -10.66 4.11
CA LEU A 145 15.39 -11.44 4.42
C LEU A 145 14.13 -10.58 4.37
N PHE A 146 14.18 -9.34 4.85
CA PHE A 146 13.07 -8.39 4.78
C PHE A 146 12.67 -8.09 3.32
N THR A 147 13.65 -7.75 2.47
CA THR A 147 13.39 -7.50 1.04
C THR A 147 12.80 -8.73 0.34
N VAL A 148 13.36 -9.92 0.58
CA VAL A 148 12.88 -11.18 -0.02
C VAL A 148 11.47 -11.54 0.50
N SER A 149 11.22 -11.35 1.80
CA SER A 149 9.93 -11.67 2.41
C SER A 149 8.81 -10.81 1.82
N ILE A 150 9.06 -9.50 1.67
CA ILE A 150 8.10 -8.59 1.02
C ILE A 150 7.85 -9.00 -0.43
N GLY A 151 8.92 -9.25 -1.20
CA GLY A 151 8.76 -9.67 -2.60
C GLY A 151 7.93 -10.93 -2.76
N ASN A 152 8.17 -11.96 -1.93
CA ASN A 152 7.50 -13.25 -2.05
C ASN A 152 6.05 -13.23 -1.55
N TRP A 153 5.76 -12.56 -0.42
CA TRP A 153 4.40 -12.53 0.13
C TRP A 153 3.45 -11.69 -0.75
N PHE A 154 3.93 -10.59 -1.32
CA PHE A 154 3.10 -9.72 -2.14
C PHE A 154 2.88 -10.26 -3.56
N ASN A 155 3.91 -10.77 -4.24
CA ASN A 155 3.76 -11.23 -5.63
C ASN A 155 2.81 -12.42 -5.75
N LEU A 156 2.97 -13.45 -4.91
CA LEU A 156 2.16 -14.67 -5.01
C LEU A 156 0.67 -14.41 -4.75
N GLN A 157 0.35 -13.57 -3.77
CA GLN A 157 -1.05 -13.31 -3.39
C GLN A 157 -1.73 -12.36 -4.39
N ILE A 158 -1.03 -11.33 -4.87
CA ILE A 158 -1.59 -10.35 -5.80
C ILE A 158 -1.79 -10.97 -7.18
N GLU A 159 -0.79 -11.70 -7.70
CA GLU A 159 -0.87 -12.27 -9.04
C GLU A 159 -1.99 -13.31 -9.14
N GLN A 160 -2.10 -14.20 -8.15
CA GLN A 160 -3.19 -15.19 -8.10
C GLN A 160 -4.56 -14.52 -7.95
N THR A 161 -4.69 -13.54 -7.05
CA THR A 161 -5.97 -12.83 -6.86
C THR A 161 -6.37 -12.08 -8.13
N LEU A 162 -5.42 -11.47 -8.82
CA LEU A 162 -5.66 -10.78 -10.09
C LEU A 162 -6.12 -11.77 -11.16
N GLN A 163 -5.42 -12.89 -11.32
CA GLN A 163 -5.80 -13.95 -12.25
C GLN A 163 -7.21 -14.49 -11.95
N TYR A 164 -7.50 -14.85 -10.70
CA TYR A 164 -8.84 -15.30 -10.30
C TYR A 164 -9.91 -14.25 -10.55
N SER A 165 -9.63 -12.97 -10.25
CA SER A 165 -10.59 -11.89 -10.51
C SER A 165 -10.86 -11.71 -12.01
N MET A 166 -9.84 -11.91 -12.85
CA MET A 166 -9.95 -11.84 -14.31
C MET A 166 -10.74 -13.04 -14.86
N ASP A 167 -10.51 -14.24 -14.35
CA ASP A 167 -11.24 -15.44 -14.76
C ASP A 167 -12.71 -15.38 -14.32
N ILE A 168 -12.99 -14.90 -13.10
CA ILE A 168 -14.36 -14.64 -12.65
C ILE A 168 -15.03 -13.59 -13.53
N ALA A 169 -14.32 -12.51 -13.89
CA ALA A 169 -14.86 -11.50 -14.80
C ALA A 169 -15.20 -12.12 -16.17
N ARG A 170 -14.26 -12.84 -16.78
CA ARG A 170 -14.47 -13.52 -18.08
C ARG A 170 -15.66 -14.49 -18.03
N ASP A 171 -15.76 -15.32 -17.00
CA ASP A 171 -16.87 -16.25 -16.84
C ASP A 171 -18.21 -15.50 -16.69
N TYR A 172 -18.23 -14.46 -15.85
CA TYR A 172 -19.39 -13.59 -15.67
C TYR A 172 -19.84 -12.96 -17.00
N TYR A 173 -18.91 -12.43 -17.80
CA TYR A 173 -19.18 -11.85 -19.12
C TYR A 173 -19.70 -12.89 -20.11
N SER A 174 -19.05 -14.05 -20.22
CA SER A 174 -19.50 -15.13 -21.09
C SER A 174 -20.91 -15.63 -20.70
N GLY A 175 -21.21 -15.64 -19.39
CA GLY A 175 -22.52 -15.99 -18.87
C GLY A 175 -23.58 -14.94 -19.21
N LEU A 176 -23.25 -13.65 -19.17
CA LEU A 176 -24.15 -12.57 -19.60
C LEU A 176 -24.48 -12.70 -21.08
N GLU A 177 -23.47 -12.90 -21.92
CA GLU A 177 -23.61 -13.08 -23.37
C GLU A 177 -24.51 -14.27 -23.71
N LYS A 178 -24.22 -15.45 -23.14
CA LYS A 178 -25.04 -16.67 -23.33
C LYS A 178 -26.48 -16.47 -22.87
N ARG A 179 -26.72 -15.79 -21.74
CA ARG A 179 -28.08 -15.49 -21.25
C ARG A 179 -28.82 -14.53 -22.17
N ALA A 180 -28.17 -13.48 -22.64
CA ALA A 180 -28.76 -12.50 -23.55
C ALA A 180 -29.09 -13.13 -24.91
N LEU A 181 -28.18 -13.97 -25.44
CA LEU A 181 -28.41 -14.75 -26.65
C LEU A 181 -29.58 -15.74 -26.48
N SER A 182 -29.61 -16.48 -25.36
CA SER A 182 -30.70 -17.42 -25.07
C SER A 182 -32.06 -16.73 -24.96
N LYS A 183 -32.14 -15.58 -24.27
CA LYS A 183 -33.35 -14.74 -24.21
C LYS A 183 -33.82 -14.34 -25.61
N THR A 184 -32.90 -13.93 -26.48
CA THR A 184 -33.24 -13.50 -27.84
C THR A 184 -33.68 -14.68 -28.71
N LYS A 185 -33.01 -15.83 -28.63
CA LYS A 185 -33.44 -17.07 -29.31
C LYS A 185 -34.80 -17.57 -28.81
N ASN A 186 -35.13 -17.38 -27.53
CA ASN A 186 -36.46 -17.70 -27.01
C ASN A 186 -37.56 -16.79 -27.60
N ILE A 187 -37.24 -15.51 -27.82
CA ILE A 187 -38.15 -14.58 -28.51
C ILE A 187 -38.34 -15.00 -29.97
N GLU A 188 -37.25 -15.35 -30.67
CA GLU A 188 -37.30 -15.85 -32.05
C GLU A 188 -38.20 -17.09 -32.18
N ARG A 189 -37.98 -18.11 -31.32
CA ARG A 189 -38.84 -19.30 -31.29
C ARG A 189 -40.31 -18.97 -31.05
N PHE A 190 -40.60 -18.09 -30.09
CA PHE A 190 -41.98 -17.69 -29.81
C PHE A 190 -42.64 -16.96 -30.99
N ILE A 191 -41.88 -16.15 -31.74
CA ILE A 191 -42.37 -15.47 -32.94
C ILE A 191 -42.66 -16.49 -34.05
N ASN A 192 -41.81 -17.50 -34.20
CA ASN A 192 -41.99 -18.56 -35.19
C ASN A 192 -43.15 -19.49 -34.85
N ASP A 193 -43.22 -20.00 -33.63
CA ASP A 193 -44.27 -20.92 -33.16
C ASP A 193 -45.68 -20.33 -33.28
N GLN A 194 -45.80 -19.01 -33.23
CA GLN A 194 -47.08 -18.29 -33.34
C GLN A 194 -47.25 -17.53 -34.66
N GLU A 195 -46.33 -17.71 -35.61
CA GLU A 195 -46.32 -17.05 -36.93
C GLU A 195 -46.56 -15.52 -36.82
N LEU A 196 -45.95 -14.89 -35.81
CA LEU A 196 -46.15 -13.46 -35.53
C LEU A 196 -45.42 -12.56 -36.51
N TYR A 197 -44.54 -13.13 -37.33
CA TYR A 197 -43.88 -12.44 -38.44
C TYR A 197 -44.87 -12.06 -39.56
N ILE A 198 -46.03 -12.73 -39.65
CA ILE A 198 -47.09 -12.41 -40.63
C ILE A 198 -47.65 -11.00 -40.41
N LYS A 199 -47.89 -10.26 -41.50
CA LYS A 199 -48.37 -8.87 -41.49
C LYS A 199 -49.70 -8.68 -40.74
N LEU A 200 -50.57 -9.69 -40.72
CA LEU A 200 -51.85 -9.67 -39.99
C LEU A 200 -51.65 -9.69 -38.46
N ASN A 201 -50.57 -10.31 -37.98
CA ASN A 201 -50.27 -10.47 -36.55
C ASN A 201 -49.42 -9.34 -35.96
N ARG A 202 -49.22 -8.24 -36.69
CA ARG A 202 -48.35 -7.11 -36.25
C ARG A 202 -48.76 -6.52 -34.90
N GLY A 203 -50.06 -6.46 -34.60
CA GLY A 203 -50.56 -6.03 -33.29
C GLY A 203 -50.12 -6.95 -32.16
N ARG A 204 -50.21 -8.28 -32.37
CA ARG A 204 -49.76 -9.30 -31.41
C ARG A 204 -48.24 -9.30 -31.25
N LEU A 205 -47.49 -9.09 -32.33
CA LEU A 205 -46.03 -8.98 -32.29
C LEU A 205 -45.57 -7.78 -31.46
N ARG A 206 -46.22 -6.63 -31.58
CA ARG A 206 -45.95 -5.45 -30.74
C ARG A 206 -46.27 -5.71 -29.26
N ALA A 207 -47.41 -6.33 -28.97
CA ALA A 207 -47.79 -6.69 -27.60
C ALA A 207 -46.79 -7.68 -26.97
N LEU A 208 -46.29 -8.64 -27.76
CA LEU A 208 -45.22 -9.54 -27.32
C LEU A 208 -43.93 -8.78 -27.00
N ALA A 209 -43.49 -7.87 -27.88
CA ALA A 209 -42.28 -7.08 -27.67
C ALA A 209 -42.39 -6.26 -26.38
N GLN A 210 -43.50 -5.56 -26.17
CA GLN A 210 -43.78 -4.81 -24.93
C GLN A 210 -43.71 -5.69 -23.69
N LYS A 211 -44.38 -6.84 -23.72
CA LYS A 211 -44.34 -7.81 -22.62
C LYS A 211 -42.92 -8.29 -22.35
N LYS A 212 -42.16 -8.63 -23.39
CA LYS A 212 -40.81 -9.19 -23.26
C LYS A 212 -39.75 -8.17 -22.87
N VAL A 213 -39.92 -6.90 -23.24
CA VAL A 213 -39.06 -5.80 -22.75
C VAL A 213 -39.13 -5.72 -21.23
N VAL A 214 -40.33 -5.78 -20.65
CA VAL A 214 -40.52 -5.74 -19.19
C VAL A 214 -40.10 -7.07 -18.54
N GLU A 215 -40.55 -8.21 -19.07
CA GLU A 215 -40.28 -9.55 -18.51
C GLU A 215 -38.79 -9.88 -18.45
N TYR A 216 -38.01 -9.47 -19.45
CA TYR A 216 -36.58 -9.76 -19.54
C TYR A 216 -35.67 -8.60 -19.10
N ASP A 217 -36.26 -7.52 -18.59
CA ASP A 217 -35.59 -6.29 -18.16
C ASP A 217 -34.71 -5.66 -19.26
N LEU A 218 -35.18 -5.72 -20.51
CA LEU A 218 -34.46 -5.20 -21.66
C LEU A 218 -34.59 -3.67 -21.73
N THR A 219 -33.60 -3.03 -22.32
CA THR A 219 -33.69 -1.62 -22.73
C THR A 219 -34.58 -1.46 -23.96
N GLY A 220 -34.67 -2.50 -24.80
CA GLY A 220 -35.57 -2.49 -25.95
C GLY A 220 -35.45 -3.74 -26.82
N ILE A 221 -36.45 -3.91 -27.69
CA ILE A 221 -36.48 -4.92 -28.74
C ILE A 221 -36.79 -4.22 -30.06
N LEU A 222 -35.96 -4.45 -31.07
CA LEU A 222 -36.20 -4.00 -32.43
C LEU A 222 -36.31 -5.22 -33.35
N ILE A 223 -37.29 -5.21 -34.23
CA ILE A 223 -37.49 -6.26 -35.23
C ILE A 223 -37.49 -5.60 -36.60
N TYR A 224 -36.59 -6.06 -37.45
CA TYR A 224 -36.46 -5.60 -38.83
C TYR A 224 -36.86 -6.71 -39.80
N ASP A 225 -37.36 -6.33 -40.97
CA ASP A 225 -37.45 -7.26 -42.09
C ASP A 225 -36.08 -7.46 -42.76
N ASN A 226 -36.01 -8.35 -43.76
CA ASN A 226 -34.78 -8.62 -44.51
C ASN A 226 -34.24 -7.40 -45.28
N ASN A 227 -35.04 -6.35 -45.48
CA ASN A 227 -34.62 -5.08 -46.09
C ASN A 227 -34.20 -4.03 -45.05
N LEU A 228 -34.04 -4.44 -43.78
CA LEU A 228 -33.70 -3.56 -42.66
C LEU A 228 -34.74 -2.46 -42.40
N LYS A 229 -36.00 -2.70 -42.78
CA LYS A 229 -37.10 -1.81 -42.43
C LYS A 229 -37.62 -2.16 -41.03
N PRO A 230 -37.73 -1.20 -40.11
CA PRO A 230 -38.23 -1.46 -38.76
C PRO A 230 -39.71 -1.83 -38.81
N ILE A 231 -40.03 -3.00 -38.25
CA ILE A 231 -41.38 -3.54 -38.14
C ILE A 231 -41.93 -3.28 -36.73
N VAL A 232 -41.10 -3.55 -35.72
CA VAL A 232 -41.37 -3.26 -34.31
C VAL A 232 -40.15 -2.56 -33.74
N SER A 233 -40.39 -1.51 -32.98
CA SER A 233 -39.37 -0.80 -32.22
C SER A 233 -39.99 -0.46 -30.88
N GLU A 234 -39.65 -1.24 -29.86
CA GLU A 234 -40.07 -1.00 -28.48
C GLU A 234 -38.82 -0.68 -27.67
N ILE A 235 -38.70 0.54 -27.16
CA ILE A 235 -37.54 1.01 -26.39
C ILE A 235 -38.07 1.64 -25.11
N ASP A 236 -37.50 1.22 -23.99
CA ASP A 236 -37.76 1.84 -22.69
C ASP A 236 -37.07 3.21 -22.64
N SER A 237 -37.86 4.27 -22.81
CA SER A 237 -37.40 5.66 -22.80
C SER A 237 -36.79 6.10 -21.47
N SER A 238 -36.99 5.36 -20.38
CA SER A 238 -36.34 5.63 -19.09
C SER A 238 -34.89 5.15 -19.05
N LYS A 239 -34.54 4.14 -19.87
CA LYS A 239 -33.21 3.50 -19.89
C LYS A 239 -32.34 3.96 -21.06
N LEU A 240 -32.95 4.47 -22.13
CA LEU A 240 -32.21 4.91 -23.32
C LEU A 240 -32.83 6.16 -23.94
N SER A 241 -32.03 7.21 -24.03
CA SER A 241 -32.40 8.44 -24.72
C SER A 241 -32.59 8.18 -26.22
N SER A 242 -33.70 8.66 -26.78
CA SER A 242 -34.09 8.53 -28.19
C SER A 242 -33.10 9.13 -29.20
N GLN A 243 -32.08 9.85 -28.74
CA GLN A 243 -31.00 10.43 -29.55
C GLN A 243 -29.78 9.51 -29.70
N THR A 244 -29.77 8.35 -29.05
CA THR A 244 -28.63 7.43 -29.08
C THR A 244 -28.54 6.75 -30.44
N ARG A 245 -27.54 7.13 -31.25
CA ARG A 245 -27.21 6.45 -32.50
C ARG A 245 -26.55 5.12 -32.19
N LEU A 246 -27.24 4.02 -32.48
CA LEU A 246 -26.72 2.68 -32.32
C LEU A 246 -26.35 2.15 -33.71
N ASN A 247 -25.13 1.64 -33.85
CA ASN A 247 -24.63 1.14 -35.13
C ASN A 247 -24.75 -0.38 -35.14
N TYR A 248 -25.75 -0.91 -35.83
CA TYR A 248 -26.03 -2.35 -35.87
C TYR A 248 -25.63 -3.02 -37.19
N SER A 249 -25.13 -2.24 -38.15
CA SER A 249 -24.89 -2.69 -39.52
C SER A 249 -23.86 -3.82 -39.58
N GLU A 250 -22.81 -3.73 -38.75
CA GLU A 250 -21.76 -4.75 -38.69
C GLU A 250 -22.26 -6.05 -38.04
N LEU A 251 -23.12 -5.96 -37.02
CA LEU A 251 -23.69 -7.13 -36.35
C LEU A 251 -24.65 -7.89 -37.23
N ILE A 252 -25.48 -7.16 -37.97
CA ILE A 252 -26.41 -7.75 -38.94
C ILE A 252 -25.63 -8.50 -40.01
N GLN A 253 -24.54 -7.91 -40.54
CA GLN A 253 -23.68 -8.59 -41.51
C GLN A 253 -23.06 -9.87 -40.96
N LYS A 254 -22.56 -9.85 -39.72
CA LYS A 254 -22.02 -11.05 -39.06
C LYS A 254 -23.10 -12.11 -38.79
N SER A 255 -24.38 -11.72 -38.66
CA SER A 255 -25.49 -12.64 -38.42
C SER A 255 -26.11 -13.24 -39.68
N LEU A 256 -25.63 -12.84 -40.88
CA LEU A 256 -26.11 -13.35 -42.17
C LEU A 256 -25.86 -14.85 -42.35
N ASP A 257 -24.86 -15.39 -41.66
CA ASP A 257 -24.51 -16.82 -41.69
C ASP A 257 -25.51 -17.70 -40.92
N GLY A 258 -26.57 -17.11 -40.36
CA GLY A 258 -27.63 -17.83 -39.65
C GLY A 258 -27.37 -18.00 -38.14
N GLU A 259 -26.21 -17.56 -37.65
CA GLU A 259 -25.87 -17.56 -36.23
C GLU A 259 -26.23 -16.23 -35.55
N GLY A 260 -26.63 -16.31 -34.29
CA GLY A 260 -26.89 -15.12 -33.48
C GLY A 260 -25.59 -14.51 -32.98
N VAL A 261 -25.43 -13.19 -33.12
CA VAL A 261 -24.21 -12.45 -32.82
C VAL A 261 -24.45 -11.47 -31.67
N THR A 262 -23.45 -11.25 -30.85
CA THR A 262 -23.51 -10.31 -29.73
C THR A 262 -22.36 -9.30 -29.79
N GLU A 263 -22.63 -8.04 -29.45
CA GLU A 263 -21.61 -7.00 -29.30
C GLU A 263 -21.99 -6.03 -28.18
N ILE A 264 -20.97 -5.57 -27.46
CA ILE A 264 -21.15 -4.57 -26.40
C ILE A 264 -20.77 -3.21 -26.96
N GLN A 265 -21.72 -2.27 -26.93
CA GLN A 265 -21.50 -0.88 -27.33
C GLN A 265 -21.63 0.05 -26.12
N MET A 266 -20.67 0.96 -26.00
CA MET A 266 -20.72 2.03 -25.01
C MET A 266 -21.59 3.16 -25.56
N THR A 267 -22.58 3.59 -24.78
CA THR A 267 -23.44 4.72 -25.13
C THR A 267 -23.42 5.80 -24.04
N HIS A 268 -23.89 7.00 -24.38
CA HIS A 268 -23.95 8.13 -23.45
C HIS A 268 -24.84 7.86 -22.22
N GLY A 269 -25.82 6.95 -22.33
CA GLY A 269 -26.72 6.54 -21.24
C GLY A 269 -26.25 5.32 -20.44
N GLY A 270 -25.14 4.69 -20.82
CA GLY A 270 -24.65 3.45 -20.21
C GLY A 270 -24.11 2.46 -21.24
N SER A 271 -23.70 1.30 -20.77
CA SER A 271 -23.18 0.25 -21.65
C SER A 271 -24.30 -0.71 -22.03
N LEU A 272 -24.40 -1.02 -23.32
CA LEU A 272 -25.47 -1.85 -23.87
C LEU A 272 -24.87 -3.04 -24.59
N MET A 273 -25.32 -4.24 -24.24
CA MET A 273 -25.06 -5.44 -25.02
C MET A 273 -26.19 -5.61 -26.03
N ILE A 274 -25.84 -5.53 -27.30
CA ILE A 274 -26.73 -5.72 -28.42
C ILE A 274 -26.59 -7.16 -28.87
N VAL A 275 -27.73 -7.84 -28.95
CA VAL A 275 -27.80 -9.21 -29.47
C VAL A 275 -28.64 -9.19 -30.73
N VAL A 276 -28.11 -9.76 -31.80
CA VAL A 276 -28.77 -9.90 -33.10
C VAL A 276 -28.99 -11.37 -33.39
N VAL A 277 -30.24 -11.77 -33.63
CA VAL A 277 -30.59 -13.14 -34.04
C VAL A 277 -31.40 -13.06 -35.33
N PRO A 278 -31.05 -13.84 -36.37
CA PRO A 278 -31.85 -13.92 -37.58
C PRO A 278 -33.20 -14.57 -37.27
N LEU A 279 -34.28 -13.95 -37.73
CA LEU A 279 -35.63 -14.49 -37.65
C LEU A 279 -35.87 -15.35 -38.89
N THR A 280 -36.02 -16.65 -38.67
CA THR A 280 -36.16 -17.63 -39.74
C THR A 280 -37.62 -17.92 -40.05
N GLU A 281 -37.97 -18.07 -41.32
CA GLU A 281 -39.28 -18.52 -41.80
C GLU A 281 -39.09 -19.87 -42.50
N THR A 282 -39.97 -20.82 -42.20
CA THR A 282 -39.99 -22.12 -42.86
C THR A 282 -41.15 -22.14 -43.84
N HIS A 283 -40.84 -22.10 -45.14
CA HIS A 283 -41.84 -22.19 -46.21
C HIS A 283 -41.55 -23.42 -47.07
N GLU A 284 -42.53 -24.32 -47.20
CA GLU A 284 -42.40 -25.58 -47.97
C GLU A 284 -41.15 -26.43 -47.61
N GLY A 285 -40.75 -26.41 -46.34
CA GLY A 285 -39.58 -27.17 -45.84
C GLY A 285 -38.22 -26.53 -46.13
N LYS A 286 -38.17 -25.33 -46.71
CA LYS A 286 -36.95 -24.52 -46.83
C LYS A 286 -36.94 -23.42 -45.77
N ILE A 287 -35.81 -23.30 -45.06
CA ILE A 287 -35.57 -22.26 -44.06
C ILE A 287 -34.98 -21.05 -44.78
N SER A 288 -35.64 -19.89 -44.69
CA SER A 288 -35.14 -18.61 -45.19
C SER A 288 -35.14 -17.56 -44.09
N ILE A 289 -34.24 -16.58 -44.17
CA ILE A 289 -34.20 -15.46 -43.21
C ILE A 289 -35.29 -14.46 -43.60
N TRP A 290 -36.28 -14.29 -42.72
CA TRP A 290 -37.36 -13.32 -42.88
C TRP A 290 -36.95 -11.92 -42.42
N GLY A 291 -36.07 -11.84 -41.41
CA GLY A 291 -35.59 -10.59 -40.85
C GLY A 291 -34.64 -10.77 -39.68
N TYR A 292 -34.52 -9.76 -38.83
CA TYR A 292 -33.59 -9.75 -37.69
C TYR A 292 -34.26 -9.24 -36.42
N ILE A 293 -33.97 -9.90 -35.31
CA ILE A 293 -34.37 -9.48 -33.96
C ILE A 293 -33.14 -8.93 -33.26
N LEU A 294 -33.24 -7.69 -32.81
CA LEU A 294 -32.23 -7.01 -32.01
C LEU A 294 -32.77 -6.81 -30.61
N THR A 295 -32.05 -7.28 -29.59
CA THR A 295 -32.36 -6.99 -28.19
C THR A 295 -31.27 -6.13 -27.57
N LEU A 296 -31.68 -5.11 -26.82
CA LEU A 296 -30.81 -4.19 -26.11
C LEU A 296 -30.79 -4.59 -24.64
N ASN A 297 -29.68 -5.16 -24.18
CA ASN A 297 -29.51 -5.66 -22.82
C ASN A 297 -28.66 -4.65 -22.03
N PRO A 298 -29.14 -4.11 -20.90
CA PRO A 298 -28.35 -3.19 -20.09
C PRO A 298 -27.15 -3.91 -19.47
N VAL A 299 -25.98 -3.29 -19.53
CA VAL A 299 -24.75 -3.74 -18.86
C VAL A 299 -24.36 -2.70 -17.82
N LEU A 300 -24.19 -3.11 -16.57
CA LEU A 300 -23.81 -2.18 -15.50
C LEU A 300 -22.43 -1.57 -15.77
N LYS A 301 -22.34 -0.24 -15.67
CA LYS A 301 -21.10 0.53 -15.85
C LYS A 301 -19.98 0.11 -14.87
N SER A 302 -20.35 -0.40 -13.71
CA SER A 302 -19.41 -0.94 -12.71
C SER A 302 -18.68 -2.19 -13.18
N SER A 303 -19.26 -2.96 -14.11
CA SER A 303 -18.63 -4.16 -14.67
C SER A 303 -17.52 -3.81 -15.65
N LEU A 304 -17.70 -2.76 -16.46
CA LEU A 304 -16.79 -2.47 -17.58
C LEU A 304 -15.57 -1.62 -17.23
N ARG A 305 -15.65 -0.78 -16.19
CA ARG A 305 -14.54 0.11 -15.78
C ARG A 305 -13.39 -0.63 -15.06
N LYS A 306 -13.50 -1.94 -14.85
CA LYS A 306 -12.55 -2.72 -14.04
C LYS A 306 -11.63 -3.64 -14.87
N ILE A 307 -11.76 -3.59 -16.21
CA ILE A 307 -10.99 -4.42 -17.15
C ILE A 307 -9.90 -3.61 -17.89
N GLU A 308 -9.97 -2.27 -17.88
CA GLU A 308 -8.87 -1.39 -18.27
C GLU A 308 -7.96 -1.08 -17.07
#